data_AF-A0A326QSA0-F1
#
_entry.id   AF-A0A326QSA0-F1
#
_cell.length_a   1.000
_cell.length_b   1.000
_cell.length_c   1.000
_cell.angle_alpha   90.00
_cell.angle_beta   90.00
_cell.angle_gamma   90.00
#
_symmetry.space_group_name_H-M   'P 1'
#
loop_
_entity.id
_entity.type
_entity.pdbx_description
1 polymer ?
#
loop_
_entity_poly.entity_id
_entity_poly.type
_entity_poly.pdbx_seq_one_letter_code
_entity_poly.pdbx_strand_id
1 'polypeptide(L)'
;MSLASGPHVSLIRSLGTHGGIARAFTLVELMIVVGVIGVLSAAVLPTYLNARSAAAAGAAVGEAIGFAKECATAAASDIDTGITTGSTNITVACTTVGGTVSVTFTAGASGIQCLADSSAATDNTATITISDAGLTTCIFS
;
A
#
# COMPACT_ATOMS: atom_id res chain seq x y z
N MET A 1 45.24 51.71 -64.59
CA MET A 1 45.82 51.27 -63.31
C MET A 1 45.72 52.43 -62.33
N SER A 2 44.82 52.37 -61.35
CA SER A 2 44.87 53.15 -60.11
C SER A 2 43.85 52.55 -59.14
N LEU A 3 44.34 52.09 -57.99
CA LEU A 3 43.54 51.64 -56.85
C LEU A 3 42.94 52.86 -56.12
N ALA A 4 41.80 52.67 -55.43
CA ALA A 4 41.71 52.72 -53.97
C ALA A 4 40.26 52.83 -53.46
N SER A 5 40.06 52.31 -52.24
CA SER A 5 39.01 52.63 -51.25
C SER A 5 37.81 51.66 -51.16
N GLY A 6 37.91 50.71 -50.22
CA GLY A 6 36.73 50.22 -49.46
C GLY A 6 36.18 51.32 -48.54
N PRO A 7 35.19 51.07 -47.64
CA PRO A 7 34.98 49.82 -46.91
C PRO A 7 33.51 49.36 -46.71
N HIS A 8 33.39 48.10 -46.29
CA HIS A 8 32.43 47.54 -45.31
C HIS A 8 31.09 48.26 -45.09
N VAL A 9 30.01 47.64 -45.61
CA VAL A 9 28.68 47.77 -44.98
C VAL A 9 28.28 46.42 -44.40
N SER A 10 28.38 46.39 -43.08
CA SER A 10 28.11 45.29 -42.16
C SER A 10 26.64 44.86 -42.18
N LEU A 11 26.39 43.57 -42.40
CA LEU A 11 25.14 42.88 -42.10
C LEU A 11 24.88 42.89 -40.59
N ILE A 12 24.08 43.85 -40.13
CA ILE A 12 23.41 43.80 -38.83
C ILE A 12 21.98 44.26 -39.07
N ARG A 13 20.99 43.39 -38.81
CA ARG A 13 19.99 43.64 -37.76
C ARG A 13 18.99 42.50 -37.63
N SER A 14 19.07 41.87 -36.45
CA SER A 14 17.94 41.46 -35.63
C SER A 14 17.07 40.29 -36.11
N LEU A 15 17.55 39.07 -35.84
CA LEU A 15 16.66 37.99 -35.38
C LEU A 15 16.11 38.39 -33.99
N GLY A 16 15.04 39.18 -34.02
CA GLY A 16 14.21 39.47 -32.86
C GLY A 16 13.05 38.48 -32.80
N THR A 17 12.72 38.11 -31.56
CA THR A 17 11.56 37.33 -31.12
C THR A 17 11.65 35.82 -31.30
N HIS A 18 12.40 35.16 -30.40
CA HIS A 18 11.86 33.95 -29.77
C HIS A 18 10.67 34.39 -28.89
N GLY A 19 9.56 34.72 -29.55
CA GLY A 19 8.27 35.06 -28.96
C GLY A 19 7.64 33.78 -28.45
N GLY A 20 8.00 33.44 -27.22
CA GLY A 20 7.63 32.21 -26.56
C GLY A 20 8.68 31.95 -25.51
N ILE A 21 8.66 32.77 -24.45
CA ILE A 21 9.51 32.58 -23.29
C ILE A 21 9.04 31.29 -22.61
N ALA A 22 9.45 30.13 -23.15
CA ALA A 22 9.50 28.92 -22.38
C ALA A 22 10.52 29.18 -21.29
N ARG A 23 10.06 29.67 -20.14
CA ARG A 23 10.86 29.78 -18.92
C ARG A 23 11.25 28.35 -18.55
N ALA A 24 12.40 27.91 -19.04
CA ALA A 24 12.95 26.62 -18.67
C ALA A 24 13.28 26.68 -17.17
N PHE A 25 12.74 25.69 -16.46
CA PHE A 25 13.00 25.44 -15.05
C PHE A 25 14.51 25.34 -14.84
N THR A 26 15.08 26.18 -13.98
CA THR A 26 16.53 26.20 -13.83
C THR A 26 16.99 24.93 -13.12
N LEU A 27 18.19 24.42 -13.45
CA LEU A 27 18.71 23.19 -12.84
C LEU A 27 18.85 23.33 -11.30
N VAL A 28 19.16 24.54 -10.84
CA VAL A 28 19.23 24.86 -9.40
C VAL A 28 17.86 24.86 -8.73
N GLU A 29 16.82 25.30 -9.44
CA GLU A 29 15.44 25.28 -8.95
C GLU A 29 14.94 23.85 -8.80
N LEU A 30 15.28 22.96 -9.74
CA LEU A 30 15.00 21.53 -9.61
C LEU A 30 15.78 20.89 -8.46
N MET A 31 17.06 21.23 -8.29
CA MET A 31 17.88 20.72 -7.21
C MET A 31 17.32 21.11 -5.83
N ILE A 32 16.88 22.36 -5.67
CA ILE A 32 16.29 22.83 -4.40
C ILE A 32 14.96 22.10 -4.16
N VAL A 33 14.11 21.93 -5.16
CA VAL A 33 12.83 21.22 -5.01
C VAL A 33 13.03 19.77 -4.61
N VAL A 34 13.93 19.04 -5.26
CA VAL A 34 14.25 17.66 -4.88
C VAL A 34 14.86 17.60 -3.48
N GLY A 35 15.68 18.59 -3.11
CA GLY A 35 16.21 18.73 -1.76
C GLY A 35 15.12 18.88 -0.69
N VAL A 36 14.15 19.78 -0.92
CA VAL A 36 13.03 20.00 0.00
C VAL A 36 12.13 18.76 0.10
N ILE A 37 11.76 18.14 -1.03
CA ILE A 37 10.95 16.91 -1.05
C ILE A 37 11.70 15.79 -0.32
N GLY A 38 13.02 15.67 -0.51
CA GLY A 38 13.83 14.66 0.18
C GLY A 38 13.76 14.77 1.71
N VAL A 39 13.86 15.98 2.26
CA VAL A 39 13.75 16.20 3.72
C VAL A 39 12.34 15.89 4.23
N LEU A 40 11.30 16.33 3.51
CA LEU A 40 9.91 16.08 3.91
C LEU A 40 9.56 14.59 3.86
N SER A 41 9.97 13.89 2.80
CA SER A 41 9.74 12.46 2.66
C SER A 41 10.46 11.66 3.73
N ALA A 42 11.68 12.04 4.11
CA ALA A 42 12.44 11.33 5.16
C ALA A 42 11.71 11.32 6.52
N ALA A 43 11.04 12.42 6.89
CA ALA A 43 10.30 12.51 8.15
C ALA A 43 8.98 11.72 8.13
N VAL A 44 8.31 11.61 6.98
CA VAL A 44 6.95 11.03 6.86
C VAL A 44 6.95 9.57 6.41
N LEU A 45 7.98 9.11 5.68
CA LEU A 45 8.04 7.73 5.19
C LEU A 45 7.86 6.65 6.27
N PRO A 46 8.51 6.70 7.44
CA PRO A 46 8.45 5.58 8.38
C PRO A 46 7.03 5.37 8.93
N THR A 47 6.30 6.44 9.22
CA THR A 47 4.91 6.34 9.70
C THR A 47 3.97 5.87 8.59
N TYR A 48 4.19 6.30 7.34
CA TYR A 48 3.44 5.82 6.19
C TYR A 48 3.64 4.32 5.93
N LEU A 49 4.88 3.83 6.00
CA LEU A 49 5.18 2.41 5.82
C LEU A 49 4.53 1.55 6.91
N ASN A 50 4.55 2.01 8.17
CA ASN A 50 3.86 1.32 9.26
C ASN A 50 2.34 1.29 9.06
N ALA A 51 1.73 2.42 8.66
CA ALA A 51 0.30 2.48 8.36
C ALA A 51 -0.09 1.56 7.18
N ARG A 52 0.74 1.49 6.14
CA ARG A 52 0.55 0.59 5.00
C ARG A 52 0.62 -0.88 5.43
N SER A 53 1.58 -1.23 6.31
CA SER A 53 1.69 -2.59 6.86
C SER A 53 0.46 -2.95 7.70
N ALA A 54 0.02 -2.03 8.58
CA ALA A 54 -1.18 -2.21 9.39
C ALA A 54 -2.44 -2.41 8.52
N ALA A 55 -2.58 -1.63 7.44
CA ALA A 55 -3.69 -1.76 6.51
C ALA A 55 -3.67 -3.10 5.76
N ALA A 56 -2.49 -3.57 5.35
CA ALA A 56 -2.33 -4.88 4.71
C ALA A 56 -2.69 -6.03 5.66
N ALA A 57 -2.26 -5.94 6.92
CA ALA A 57 -2.61 -6.91 7.95
C ALA A 57 -4.12 -6.90 8.25
N GLY A 58 -4.74 -5.72 8.36
CA GLY A 58 -6.18 -5.58 8.53
C GLY A 58 -6.99 -6.14 7.36
N ALA A 59 -6.52 -5.97 6.12
CA ALA A 59 -7.15 -6.58 4.95
C ALA A 59 -7.07 -8.11 5.01
N ALA A 60 -5.92 -8.67 5.37
CA ALA A 60 -5.73 -10.12 5.50
C ALA A 60 -6.60 -10.72 6.61
N VAL A 61 -6.70 -10.05 7.76
CA VAL A 61 -7.63 -10.43 8.85
C VAL A 61 -9.09 -10.31 8.40
N GLY A 62 -9.45 -9.28 7.65
CA GLY A 62 -10.79 -9.13 7.08
C GLY A 62 -11.18 -10.26 6.11
N GLU A 63 -10.23 -10.69 5.27
CA GLU A 63 -10.40 -11.86 4.39
C GLU A 63 -10.59 -13.15 5.20
N ALA A 64 -9.78 -13.36 6.24
CA ALA A 64 -9.91 -14.49 7.15
C ALA A 64 -11.27 -14.53 7.87
N ILE A 65 -11.81 -13.37 8.27
CA ILE A 65 -13.16 -13.27 8.84
C ILE A 65 -14.22 -13.64 7.80
N GLY A 66 -14.02 -13.29 6.53
CA GLY A 66 -14.89 -13.72 5.43
C GLY A 66 -14.99 -15.24 5.34
N PHE A 67 -13.84 -15.92 5.27
CA PHE A 67 -13.80 -17.39 5.29
C PHE A 67 -14.36 -17.99 6.58
N ALA A 68 -14.08 -17.38 7.73
CA ALA A 68 -14.63 -17.84 9.00
C ALA A 68 -16.16 -17.73 9.05
N LYS A 69 -16.75 -16.73 8.39
CA LYS A 69 -18.22 -16.62 8.27
C LYS A 69 -18.80 -17.68 7.37
N GLU A 70 -18.17 -17.96 6.23
CA GLU A 70 -18.58 -19.08 5.37
C GLU A 70 -18.53 -20.41 6.14
N CYS A 71 -17.45 -20.61 6.89
CA CYS A 71 -17.26 -21.76 7.78
C CYS A 71 -18.32 -21.84 8.88
N ALA A 72 -18.63 -20.72 9.52
CA ALA A 72 -19.69 -20.65 10.53
C ALA A 72 -21.07 -20.98 9.94
N THR A 73 -21.36 -20.53 8.71
CA THR A 73 -22.63 -20.86 8.05
C THR A 73 -22.72 -22.34 7.66
N ALA A 74 -21.61 -22.94 7.19
CA ALA A 74 -21.54 -24.36 6.89
C ALA A 74 -21.72 -25.20 8.16
N ALA A 75 -21.08 -24.80 9.27
CA ALA A 75 -21.21 -25.46 10.56
C ALA A 75 -22.64 -25.37 11.12
N ALA A 76 -23.22 -24.16 11.15
CA ALA A 76 -24.55 -23.95 11.71
C ALA A 76 -25.68 -24.58 10.87
N SER A 77 -25.47 -24.76 9.57
CA SER A 77 -26.48 -25.33 8.66
C SER A 77 -26.30 -26.82 8.41
N ASP A 78 -25.20 -27.42 8.86
CA ASP A 78 -24.77 -28.79 8.52
C ASP A 78 -24.75 -29.05 7.00
N ILE A 79 -24.34 -28.04 6.23
CA ILE A 79 -24.23 -28.10 4.77
C ILE A 79 -22.79 -27.78 4.40
N ASP A 80 -22.15 -28.71 3.69
CA ASP A 80 -20.84 -28.45 3.11
C ASP A 80 -20.97 -27.46 1.94
N THR A 81 -20.43 -26.26 2.14
CA THR A 81 -20.43 -25.19 1.13
C THR A 81 -19.20 -25.27 0.20
N GLY A 82 -18.34 -26.27 0.37
CA GLY A 82 -17.16 -26.47 -0.48
C GLY A 82 -16.10 -25.38 -0.27
N ILE A 83 -15.82 -25.03 0.99
CA ILE A 83 -14.88 -23.95 1.35
C ILE A 83 -13.45 -24.36 0.97
N THR A 84 -12.89 -23.71 -0.05
CA THR A 84 -11.50 -23.89 -0.47
C THR A 84 -10.66 -22.65 -0.16
N THR A 85 -9.45 -22.86 0.35
CA THR A 85 -8.48 -21.80 0.71
C THR A 85 -8.10 -20.91 -0.47
N GLY A 86 -8.09 -19.59 -0.26
CA GLY A 86 -7.84 -18.60 -1.32
C GLY A 86 -6.46 -17.93 -1.37
N SER A 87 -5.56 -18.10 -0.38
CA SER A 87 -4.35 -17.27 -0.30
C SER A 87 -3.18 -17.92 0.45
N THR A 88 -1.94 -17.57 0.07
CA THR A 88 -0.68 -18.10 0.64
C THR A 88 -0.54 -17.85 2.15
N ASN A 89 -1.21 -16.85 2.70
CA ASN A 89 -1.06 -16.44 4.11
C ASN A 89 -2.27 -16.80 4.99
N ILE A 90 -3.31 -17.42 4.41
CA ILE A 90 -4.55 -17.79 5.10
C ILE A 90 -4.73 -19.31 5.00
N THR A 91 -4.82 -19.95 6.16
CA THR A 91 -5.14 -21.37 6.27
C THR A 91 -6.57 -21.50 6.77
N VAL A 92 -7.39 -22.21 6.00
CA VAL A 92 -8.79 -22.51 6.33
C VAL A 92 -8.88 -24.01 6.57
N ALA A 93 -9.21 -24.40 7.80
CA ALA A 93 -9.44 -25.79 8.19
C ALA A 93 -10.85 -25.87 8.76
N CYS A 94 -11.83 -26.05 7.89
CA CYS A 94 -13.25 -25.93 8.21
C CYS A 94 -14.04 -27.15 7.74
N THR A 95 -15.03 -27.52 8.54
CA THR A 95 -15.94 -28.64 8.29
C THR A 95 -17.37 -28.24 8.67
N THR A 96 -18.35 -29.12 8.46
CA THR A 96 -19.73 -28.91 8.94
C THR A 96 -19.86 -28.97 10.47
N VAL A 97 -18.78 -29.22 11.22
CA VAL A 97 -18.74 -29.20 12.69
C VAL A 97 -17.91 -28.02 13.21
N GLY A 98 -17.62 -27.04 12.35
CA GLY A 98 -16.74 -25.91 12.65
C GLY A 98 -15.30 -26.15 12.25
N GLY A 99 -14.37 -25.41 12.87
CA GLY A 99 -12.97 -25.45 12.51
C GLY A 99 -12.19 -24.19 12.88
N THR A 100 -11.08 -23.96 12.18
CA THR A 100 -10.19 -22.81 12.42
C THR A 100 -9.80 -22.13 11.13
N VAL A 101 -9.78 -20.80 11.14
CA VAL A 101 -9.18 -19.98 10.09
C VAL A 101 -8.05 -19.17 10.69
N SER A 102 -6.83 -19.36 10.20
CA SER A 102 -5.66 -18.62 10.68
C SER A 102 -5.05 -17.80 9.56
N VAL A 103 -4.69 -16.56 9.88
CA VAL A 103 -3.95 -15.67 8.98
C VAL A 103 -2.64 -15.25 9.60
N THR A 104 -1.60 -15.18 8.77
CA THR A 104 -0.30 -14.63 9.15
C THR A 104 -0.09 -13.29 8.45
N PHE A 105 0.44 -12.33 9.19
CA PHE A 105 0.82 -11.01 8.67
C PHE A 105 2.22 -10.66 9.17
N THR A 106 2.68 -9.43 8.99
CA THR A 106 3.97 -8.97 9.51
C THR A 106 3.74 -8.20 10.81
N ALA A 107 4.42 -8.60 11.89
CA ALA A 107 4.38 -7.91 13.17
C ALA A 107 4.85 -6.46 13.07
N GLY A 108 4.41 -5.63 14.02
CA GLY A 108 4.77 -4.21 14.11
C GLY A 108 3.58 -3.25 14.04
N ALA A 109 2.37 -3.76 13.75
CA ALA A 109 1.15 -2.99 13.76
C ALA A 109 0.22 -3.44 14.90
N SER A 110 -0.20 -2.51 15.75
CA SER A 110 -1.18 -2.74 16.82
C SER A 110 -2.56 -2.18 16.44
N GLY A 111 -3.61 -2.74 17.04
CA GLY A 111 -4.99 -2.27 16.86
C GLY A 111 -5.67 -2.82 15.60
N ILE A 112 -5.16 -3.92 15.04
CA ILE A 112 -5.85 -4.64 13.97
C ILE A 112 -7.02 -5.39 14.61
N GLN A 113 -8.24 -5.11 14.15
CA GLN A 113 -9.44 -5.71 14.72
C GLN A 113 -9.72 -7.09 14.12
N CYS A 114 -9.97 -8.07 14.99
CA CYS A 114 -10.50 -9.37 14.65
C CYS A 114 -11.67 -9.69 15.59
N LEU A 115 -12.90 -9.63 15.07
CA LEU A 115 -14.11 -9.70 15.88
C LEU A 115 -14.05 -8.69 17.05
N ALA A 116 -14.05 -9.16 18.29
CA ALA A 116 -14.01 -8.34 19.50
C ALA A 116 -12.58 -8.04 19.99
N ASP A 117 -11.57 -8.69 19.39
CA ASP A 117 -10.18 -8.63 19.81
C ASP A 117 -9.36 -7.70 18.92
N SER A 118 -8.24 -7.22 19.46
CA SER A 118 -7.32 -6.29 18.78
C SER A 118 -5.87 -6.74 18.92
N SER A 119 -5.08 -6.62 17.85
CA SER A 119 -3.67 -7.01 17.88
C SER A 119 -2.79 -6.09 18.76
N ALA A 120 -1.81 -6.68 19.44
CA ALA A 120 -0.61 -6.01 19.91
C ALA A 120 0.42 -5.88 18.76
N ALA A 121 1.40 -5.00 18.93
CA ALA A 121 2.46 -4.82 17.92
C ALA A 121 3.37 -6.04 17.76
N THR A 122 3.39 -6.95 18.75
CA THR A 122 4.14 -8.20 18.72
C THR A 122 3.45 -9.32 17.97
N ASP A 123 2.14 -9.20 17.79
CA ASP A 123 1.34 -10.26 17.20
C ASP A 123 1.60 -10.35 15.71
N ASN A 124 1.65 -11.57 15.21
CA ASN A 124 1.95 -11.87 13.81
C ASN A 124 0.88 -12.78 13.18
N THR A 125 -0.01 -13.32 14.01
CA THR A 125 -1.02 -14.28 13.61
C THR A 125 -2.36 -13.95 14.25
N ALA A 126 -3.44 -14.13 13.50
CA ALA A 126 -4.81 -14.11 14.03
C ALA A 126 -5.46 -15.45 13.72
N THR A 127 -5.97 -16.11 14.76
CA THR A 127 -6.65 -17.39 14.65
C THR A 127 -8.10 -17.23 15.05
N ILE A 128 -8.99 -17.54 14.12
CA ILE A 128 -10.43 -17.53 14.31
C ILE A 128 -10.87 -18.98 14.51
N THR A 129 -11.51 -19.25 15.65
CA THR A 129 -12.08 -20.56 15.95
C THR A 129 -13.59 -20.52 15.78
N ILE A 130 -14.13 -21.51 15.08
CA ILE A 130 -15.53 -21.65 14.74
C ILE A 130 -16.07 -22.91 15.42
N SER A 131 -17.13 -22.77 16.20
CA SER A 131 -17.83 -23.91 16.80
C SER A 131 -18.83 -24.55 15.83
N ASP A 132 -19.33 -25.73 16.19
CA ASP A 132 -20.45 -26.42 15.54
C ASP A 132 -21.71 -25.55 15.42
N ALA A 133 -22.05 -24.78 16.45
CA ALA A 133 -23.16 -23.82 16.44
C ALA A 133 -22.89 -22.54 15.62
N GLY A 134 -21.75 -22.44 14.92
CA GLY A 134 -21.34 -21.26 14.15
C GLY A 134 -20.88 -20.07 15.01
N LEU A 135 -20.59 -20.28 16.30
CA LEU A 135 -19.99 -19.25 17.15
C LEU A 135 -18.54 -19.02 16.72
N THR A 136 -18.15 -17.77 16.57
CA THR A 136 -16.80 -17.39 16.14
C THR A 136 -16.08 -16.61 17.25
N THR A 137 -14.83 -16.96 17.49
CA THR A 137 -13.94 -16.29 18.45
C THR A 137 -12.60 -16.03 17.78
N CYS A 138 -11.90 -14.96 18.15
CA CYS A 138 -10.61 -14.64 17.58
C CYS A 138 -9.55 -14.49 18.67
N ILE A 139 -8.32 -14.91 18.35
CA ILE A 139 -7.17 -14.78 19.24
C ILE A 139 -5.97 -14.35 18.39
N PHE A 140 -5.20 -13.40 18.91
CA PHE A 140 -3.91 -13.00 18.33
C PHE A 140 -2.74 -13.70 19.03
N SER A 141 -1.68 -13.99 18.27
CA SER A 141 -0.41 -14.53 18.76
C SER A 141 0.77 -14.06 17.93
#